data_AF-A0A7G9G980-F1
#
_entry.id   AF-A0A7G9G980-F1
#
_cell.length_a   1.000
_cell.length_b   1.000
_cell.length_c   1.000
_cell.angle_alpha   90.00
_cell.angle_beta   90.00
_cell.angle_gamma   90.00
#
_symmetry.space_group_name_H-M   'P 1'
#
loop_
_entity.id
_entity.type
_entity.pdbx_description
1 polymer ?
#
loop_
_entity_poly.entity_id
_entity_poly.type
_entity_poly.pdbx_seq_one_letter_code
_entity_poly.pdbx_strand_id
1 'polypeptide(L)' 'MEAVTIKRMTEAELAKELRAQYIQNPPEGMTSDEVRDMDDDDLLDMDYFLHEFDDIDEDDFDEEGFYIF' A
#
# COMPACT_ATOMS: atom_id res chain seq x y z
N MET A 1 22.55 5.95 -13.00
CA MET A 1 21.26 5.95 -12.28
C MET A 1 20.39 5.00 -13.07
N GLU A 2 20.22 3.78 -12.57
CA GLU A 2 19.37 2.78 -13.21
C GLU A 2 17.96 3.33 -13.28
N ALA A 3 17.36 3.28 -14.46
CA ALA A 3 15.96 3.57 -14.61
C ALA A 3 15.20 2.54 -13.79
N VAL A 4 14.73 2.96 -12.60
CA VAL A 4 13.73 2.25 -11.83
C VAL A 4 12.65 1.89 -12.83
N THR A 5 12.55 0.60 -13.11
CA THR A 5 11.60 0.08 -14.08
C THR A 5 10.26 0.26 -13.42
N ILE A 6 9.65 1.44 -13.59
CA ILE A 6 8.26 1.70 -13.20
C ILE A 6 7.45 0.80 -14.13
N LYS A 7 7.30 -0.47 -13.74
CA LYS A 7 6.29 -1.35 -14.30
C LYS A 7 5.00 -0.56 -14.09
N ARG A 8 4.40 -0.11 -15.19
CA ARG A 8 3.03 0.38 -15.16
C ARG A 8 2.15 -0.83 -14.85
N MET A 9 2.10 -1.21 -13.58
CA MET A 9 1.10 -2.15 -13.10
C MET A 9 -0.22 -1.39 -13.09
N THR A 10 -1.24 -2.03 -13.64
CA THR A 10 -2.60 -1.50 -13.52
C THR A 10 -3.10 -1.70 -12.09
N GLU A 11 -4.02 -0.86 -11.62
CA GLU A 11 -4.65 -0.99 -10.29
C GLU A 11 -5.17 -2.42 -10.06
N ALA A 12 -5.78 -3.02 -11.09
CA ALA A 12 -6.28 -4.39 -11.05
C ALA A 12 -5.18 -5.47 -10.95
N GLU A 13 -3.96 -5.20 -11.41
CA GLU A 13 -2.82 -6.11 -11.22
C GLU A 13 -2.20 -5.93 -9.83
N LEU A 14 -2.11 -4.68 -9.36
CA LEU A 14 -1.63 -4.36 -8.02
C LEU A 14 -2.55 -4.97 -6.95
N ALA A 15 -3.87 -4.77 -7.07
CA ALA A 15 -4.86 -5.33 -6.16
C ALA A 15 -4.77 -6.86 -6.08
N LYS A 16 -4.52 -7.55 -7.20
CA LYS A 16 -4.34 -9.01 -7.20
C LYS A 16 -3.10 -9.46 -6.45
N GLU A 17 -1.99 -8.73 -6.59
CA GLU A 17 -0.75 -9.04 -5.88
C GLU A 17 -0.92 -8.81 -4.37
N LEU A 18 -1.46 -7.67 -3.98
CA LEU A 18 -1.77 -7.32 -2.59
C LEU A 18 -2.73 -8.32 -1.96
N ARG A 19 -3.76 -8.76 -2.69
CA ARG A 19 -4.71 -9.75 -2.20
C ARG A 19 -4.01 -11.07 -1.86
N ALA A 20 -3.09 -11.52 -2.71
CA ALA A 20 -2.34 -12.74 -2.44
C ALA A 20 -1.41 -12.60 -1.23
N GLN A 21 -0.84 -11.41 -1.00
CA GLN A 21 0.00 -11.11 0.16
C GLN A 21 -0.81 -11.08 1.45
N TYR A 22 -1.91 -10.34 1.47
CA TYR A 22 -2.76 -10.17 2.64
C TYR A 22 -3.63 -11.40 2.95
N ILE A 23 -3.93 -12.27 1.99
CA ILE A 23 -4.52 -13.59 2.30
C ILE A 23 -3.53 -14.45 3.10
N GLN A 24 -2.24 -14.41 2.76
CA GLN A 24 -1.21 -15.19 3.46
C GLN A 24 -0.88 -14.61 4.82
N ASN A 25 -0.80 -13.28 4.92
CA ASN A 25 -0.54 -12.55 6.15
C ASN A 25 -1.53 -11.39 6.25
N PRO A 26 -2.72 -11.61 6.82
CA PRO A 26 -3.73 -10.55 6.90
C PRO A 26 -3.27 -9.42 7.83
N PRO A 27 -3.65 -8.16 7.53
CA PRO A 27 -3.39 -7.03 8.42
C PRO A 27 -3.94 -7.26 9.82
N GLU A 28 -3.34 -6.59 10.82
CA GLU A 28 -3.82 -6.70 12.20
C GLU A 28 -5.30 -6.26 12.30
N GLY A 29 -6.11 -7.09 12.96
CA GLY A 29 -7.56 -6.85 13.07
C GLY A 29 -8.39 -7.33 11.88
N MET A 30 -7.77 -7.93 10.86
CA MET A 30 -8.45 -8.57 9.74
C MET A 30 -8.16 -10.07 9.66
N THR A 31 -9.06 -10.80 9.01
CA THR A 31 -8.91 -12.21 8.67
C THR A 31 -8.68 -12.40 7.17
N SER A 32 -8.01 -13.48 6.78
CA SER A 32 -7.78 -13.79 5.36
C SER A 32 -9.07 -13.94 4.55
N ASP A 33 -10.17 -14.36 5.18
CA ASP A 33 -11.47 -14.45 4.52
C ASP A 33 -12.05 -13.06 4.22
N GLU A 34 -11.91 -12.10 5.14
CA GLU A 34 -12.33 -10.70 4.92
C GLU A 34 -11.54 -10.07 3.77
N VAL A 35 -10.21 -10.27 3.72
CA VAL A 35 -9.34 -9.79 2.63
C VAL A 35 -9.73 -10.42 1.28
N ARG A 36 -10.13 -11.71 1.27
CA ARG A 36 -10.56 -12.38 0.03
C ARG A 36 -11.88 -11.81 -0.50
N ASP A 37 -12.76 -11.41 0.39
CA ASP A 37 -14.10 -10.93 0.02
C ASP A 37 -14.13 -9.40 -0.19
N MET A 38 -13.04 -8.68 0.14
CA MET A 38 -12.85 -7.24 -0.06
C MET A 38 -12.80 -6.87 -1.55
N ASP A 39 -13.31 -5.71 -1.94
CA ASP A 39 -13.22 -5.23 -3.32
C ASP A 39 -11.80 -4.77 -3.66
N ASP A 40 -11.45 -4.74 -4.96
CA ASP A 40 -10.11 -4.33 -5.40
C ASP A 40 -9.82 -2.86 -5.03
N ASP A 41 -10.83 -1.98 -5.12
CA ASP A 41 -10.70 -0.57 -4.75
C ASP A 41 -10.49 -0.41 -3.23
N ASP A 42 -11.30 -1.09 -2.41
CA ASP A 42 -11.18 -1.07 -0.95
C ASP A 42 -9.82 -1.61 -0.47
N LEU A 43 -9.31 -2.64 -1.17
CA LEU A 43 -8.01 -3.23 -0.88
C LEU A 43 -6.86 -2.27 -1.20
N LEU A 44 -6.96 -1.52 -2.30
CA LEU A 44 -5.98 -0.52 -2.69
C LEU A 44 -6.01 0.70 -1.76
N ASP A 45 -7.20 1.16 -1.38
CA ASP A 45 -7.36 2.26 -0.42
C ASP A 45 -6.76 1.87 0.94
N MET A 46 -7.03 0.65 1.41
CA MET A 46 -6.45 0.12 2.64
C MET A 46 -4.92 -0.01 2.55
N ASP A 47 -4.40 -0.57 1.46
CA ASP A 47 -2.97 -0.69 1.22
C ASP A 47 -2.29 0.68 1.24
N TYR A 48 -2.91 1.69 0.62
CA TYR A 48 -2.48 3.08 0.68
C TYR A 48 -2.43 3.59 2.12
N PHE A 49 -3.50 3.43 2.92
CA PHE A 49 -3.50 3.87 4.33
C PHE A 49 -2.48 3.14 5.22
N LEU A 50 -2.17 1.88 4.90
CA LEU A 50 -1.18 1.09 5.64
C LEU A 50 0.26 1.51 5.30
N HIS A 51 0.53 1.84 4.03
CA HIS A 51 1.85 2.22 3.55
C HIS A 51 2.09 3.74 3.48
N GLU A 52 1.07 4.59 3.69
CA GLU A 52 1.18 6.07 3.75
C GLU A 52 2.23 6.53 4.77
N PHE A 53 2.56 5.70 5.76
CA PHE A 53 3.60 5.95 6.77
C PHE A 53 4.92 5.21 6.53
N ASP A 54 4.96 4.18 5.68
CA ASP A 54 6.17 3.40 5.37
C ASP A 54 6.94 4.00 4.17
N ASP A 55 6.27 4.70 3.26
CA ASP A 55 6.90 5.44 2.15
C ASP A 55 7.58 6.75 2.60
N ILE A 56 7.51 7.09 3.89
CA ILE A 56 8.18 8.27 4.46
C ILE A 56 9.70 8.08 4.57
N ASP A 57 10.21 6.86 4.45
CA ASP A 57 11.62 6.55 4.77
C ASP A 57 12.56 6.33 3.57
N GLU A 58 12.13 6.45 2.32
CA GLU A 58 13.05 6.35 1.17
C GLU A 58 12.90 7.53 0.19
N ASP A 59 13.61 8.63 0.49
CA ASP A 59 14.12 9.65 -0.46
C ASP A 59 13.31 10.95 -0.75
N ASP A 60 12.37 11.40 0.09
CA ASP A 60 11.93 12.83 0.05
C ASP A 60 11.24 13.38 1.33
N PHE A 61 11.55 12.85 2.52
CA PHE A 61 11.14 13.47 3.79
C PHE A 61 12.12 14.58 4.24
N ASP A 62 12.50 15.45 3.31
CA ASP A 62 13.19 16.70 3.62
C ASP A 62 12.20 17.86 3.54
N GLU A 63 11.92 18.40 4.72
CA GLU A 63 11.38 19.74 4.99
C GLU A 63 9.90 20.00 4.66
N GLU A 64 9.00 19.69 5.61
CA GLU A 64 8.25 20.74 6.31
C GLU A 64 7.42 20.14 7.44
N GLY A 65 8.05 20.04 8.62
CA GLY A 65 7.30 19.84 9.86
C GLY A 65 6.25 20.94 9.98
N PHE A 66 5.00 20.55 10.15
CA PHE A 66 3.92 21.51 10.38
C PHE A 66 4.26 22.39 11.60
N TYR A 67 4.41 23.70 11.36
CA TYR A 67 4.56 24.72 12.40
C TYR A 67 3.31 24.72 13.31
N ILE A 68 3.50 24.36 14.57
CA ILE A 68 2.53 24.61 15.64
C ILE A 68 2.75 26.06 16.15
N PHE A 69 1.72 26.90 16.03
CA PHE A 69 1.70 28.29 16.55
C PHE A 69 1.43 28.34 18.05
#